data_AF-A0A923U8N4-F1
#
_entry.id   AF-A0A923U8N4-F1
#
_cell.length_a   1.000
_cell.length_b   1.000
_cell.length_c   1.000
_cell.angle_alpha   90.00
_cell.angle_beta   90.00
_cell.angle_gamma   90.00
#
_symmetry.space_group_name_H-M   'P 1'
#
loop_
_entity.id
_entity.type
_entity.pdbx_description
1 polymer ?
#
loop_
_entity_poly.entity_id
_entity_poly.type
_entity_poly.pdbx_seq_one_letter_code
_entity_poly.pdbx_strand_id
1 'polypeptide(L)' 'MRNSTPLPAPLDGRPFAVAPAIDLGIGRGRLRAADLVIPFRGTRTSSAETPTVAMLAASYASLMPPHQLFSH' A
#
# COMPACT_ATOMS: atom_id res chain seq x y z
N MET A 1 -4.21 20.89 -4.37
CA MET A 1 -4.05 19.52 -3.83
C MET A 1 -4.76 19.49 -2.48
N ARG A 2 -5.79 18.65 -2.27
CA ARG A 2 -6.38 18.51 -0.93
C ARG A 2 -5.36 17.78 -0.07
N ASN A 3 -4.96 18.39 1.04
CA ASN A 3 -4.02 17.79 1.96
C ASN A 3 -4.73 16.61 2.65
N SER A 4 -4.40 15.40 2.24
CA SER A 4 -4.90 14.19 2.89
C SER A 4 -4.36 14.12 4.32
N THR A 5 -5.14 13.61 5.26
CA THR A 5 -4.61 13.27 6.59
C THR A 5 -3.41 12.32 6.42
N PRO A 6 -2.29 12.52 7.13
CA PRO A 6 -1.11 11.65 6.99
C PRO A 6 -1.45 10.17 7.20
N LEU A 7 -0.69 9.28 6.56
CA LEU A 7 -0.76 7.85 6.91
C LEU A 7 -0.15 7.65 8.30
N PRO A 8 -0.65 6.69 9.09
CA PRO A 8 0.06 6.25 10.28
C PRO A 8 1.42 5.66 9.90
N ALA A 9 2.42 5.83 10.78
CA ALA A 9 3.79 5.37 10.54
C ALA A 9 3.93 3.90 10.06
N PRO A 10 3.12 2.91 10.53
CA PRO A 10 3.20 1.54 10.02
C PRO A 10 2.86 1.36 8.52
N LEU A 11 2.15 2.31 7.93
CA LEU A 11 1.69 2.28 6.54
C LEU A 11 2.39 3.33 5.67
N ASP A 12 3.14 4.24 6.29
CA ASP A 12 3.90 5.26 5.59
C ASP A 12 5.26 4.72 5.13
N GLY A 13 5.73 5.17 3.98
CA GLY A 13 7.02 4.76 3.40
C GLY A 13 7.11 3.33 2.85
N ARG A 14 6.01 2.55 2.84
CA ARG A 14 5.98 1.21 2.22
C ARG A 14 4.62 0.86 1.60
N PRO A 15 4.59 -0.06 0.62
CA PRO A 15 3.34 -0.64 0.15
C PRO A 15 2.60 -1.40 1.26
N PHE A 16 1.28 -1.34 1.23
CA PHE A 16 0.43 -2.07 2.18
C PHE A 16 -0.86 -2.59 1.55
N ALA A 17 -1.42 -3.63 2.14
CA ALA A 17 -2.71 -4.19 1.76
C ALA A 17 -3.87 -3.39 2.39
N VAL A 18 -4.94 -3.20 1.62
CA VAL A 18 -6.13 -2.44 2.05
C VAL A 18 -6.85 -3.10 3.22
N ALA A 19 -6.94 -4.43 3.25
CA ALA A 19 -7.67 -5.15 4.30
C ALA A 19 -7.04 -4.90 5.70
N PRO A 20 -5.74 -5.14 5.93
CA PRO A 20 -5.11 -4.80 7.20
C PRO A 20 -5.21 -3.31 7.57
N ALA A 21 -5.19 -2.40 6.59
CA ALA A 21 -5.36 -0.98 6.87
C ALA A 21 -6.77 -0.64 7.38
N ILE A 22 -7.80 -1.33 6.88
CA ILE A 22 -9.17 -1.20 7.41
C ILE A 22 -9.24 -1.73 8.84
N ASP A 23 -8.59 -2.86 9.13
CA ASP A 23 -8.54 -3.45 10.48
C ASP A 23 -7.82 -2.52 11.48
N LEU A 24 -6.86 -1.72 11.01
CA LEU A 24 -6.21 -0.63 11.76
C LEU A 24 -7.08 0.63 11.92
N GLY A 25 -8.32 0.62 11.44
CA GLY A 25 -9.27 1.74 11.57
C GLY A 25 -9.12 2.81 10.49
N ILE A 26 -8.37 2.57 9.42
CA ILE A 26 -8.20 3.56 8.35
C ILE A 26 -9.47 3.67 7.52
N GLY A 27 -10.06 4.87 7.53
CA GLY A 27 -11.28 5.17 6.81
C GLY A 27 -11.12 5.04 5.29
N ARG A 28 -12.20 4.61 4.63
CA ARG A 28 -12.26 4.47 3.16
C ARG A 28 -11.91 5.74 2.40
N GLY A 29 -12.20 6.92 2.95
CA GLY A 29 -11.84 8.21 2.36
C GLY A 29 -10.32 8.37 2.23
N ARG A 30 -9.57 7.99 3.26
CA ARG A 30 -8.09 8.02 3.24
C ARG A 30 -7.50 7.03 2.23
N LEU A 31 -8.08 5.82 2.15
CA LEU A 31 -7.65 4.76 1.22
C LEU A 31 -7.95 5.06 -0.27
N ARG A 32 -8.75 6.10 -0.53
CA ARG A 32 -9.09 6.61 -1.87
C ARG A 32 -8.43 7.95 -2.18
N ALA A 33 -7.56 8.43 -1.29
CA ALA A 33 -6.93 9.72 -1.45
C ALA A 33 -5.97 9.72 -2.64
N ALA A 34 -5.87 10.88 -3.31
CA ALA A 34 -5.15 11.03 -4.57
C ALA A 34 -3.62 10.96 -4.44
N ASP A 35 -3.09 11.05 -3.22
CA ASP A 35 -1.67 10.86 -2.89
C ASP A 35 -1.27 9.39 -2.79
N LEU A 36 -2.21 8.45 -2.97
CA LEU A 36 -1.94 7.02 -3.01
C LEU A 36 -2.07 6.50 -4.44
N VAL A 37 -1.11 5.66 -4.85
CA VAL A 37 -1.20 4.89 -6.09
C VAL A 37 -1.59 3.44 -5.81
N ILE A 38 -1.98 2.73 -6.87
CA ILE A 38 -2.50 1.35 -6.82
C ILE A 38 -1.60 0.46 -7.69
N PRO A 39 -0.48 -0.08 -7.14
CA PRO A 39 0.41 -0.94 -7.90
C PRO A 39 -0.27 -2.26 -8.31
N PHE A 40 -1.07 -2.82 -7.39
CA PHE A 40 -1.88 -4.01 -7.64
C PHE A 40 -3.28 -3.83 -7.05
N ARG A 41 -4.23 -4.63 -7.52
CA ARG A 41 -5.58 -4.64 -6.96
C ARG A 41 -5.50 -5.02 -5.47
N GLY A 42 -6.00 -4.14 -4.61
CA GLY A 42 -6.04 -4.36 -3.15
C GLY A 42 -4.82 -3.84 -2.39
N THR A 43 -3.84 -3.22 -3.05
CA THR A 43 -2.70 -2.57 -2.39
C THR A 43 -2.71 -1.06 -2.58
N ARG A 44 -2.01 -0.35 -1.70
CA ARG A 44 -1.78 1.09 -1.78
C ARG A 44 -0.33 1.38 -1.43
N THR A 45 0.22 2.42 -2.02
CA THR A 45 1.53 2.99 -1.65
C THR A 45 1.50 4.50 -1.88
N SER A 46 2.34 5.23 -1.16
CA SER A 46 2.52 6.67 -1.36
C SER A 46 2.98 6.95 -2.80
N SER A 47 2.37 7.96 -3.44
CA SER A 47 2.66 8.38 -4.81
C SER A 47 3.98 9.15 -4.97
N ALA A 48 4.72 9.37 -3.89
CA ALA A 48 5.87 10.27 -3.88
C ALA A 48 7.02 9.84 -4.81
N GLU A 49 7.04 8.59 -5.29
CA GLU A 49 8.16 8.05 -6.08
C GLU A 49 7.71 7.26 -7.30
N THR A 50 8.51 7.31 -8.37
CA THR A 50 8.40 6.41 -9.53
C THR A 50 8.53 4.96 -9.04
N PRO A 51 7.61 4.06 -9.42
CA PRO A 51 7.62 2.70 -8.89
C PRO A 51 8.89 1.96 -9.31
N THR A 52 9.67 1.51 -8.32
CA THR A 52 10.83 0.64 -8.52
C THR A 52 10.41 -0.84 -8.53
N VAL A 53 11.24 -1.72 -9.08
CA VAL A 53 11.00 -3.19 -9.01
C VAL A 53 10.89 -3.65 -7.56
N ALA A 54 11.70 -3.11 -6.65
CA ALA A 54 11.63 -3.42 -5.22
C ALA A 54 10.28 -3.01 -4.61
N MET A 55 9.76 -1.83 -4.95
CA MET A 55 8.43 -1.40 -4.51
C MET A 55 7.32 -2.30 -5.05
N LEU A 56 7.41 -2.72 -6.31
CA LEU A 56 6.45 -3.66 -6.90
C LEU A 56 6.52 -5.02 -6.19
N ALA A 57 7.71 -5.57 -5.98
CA ALA A 57 7.89 -6.83 -5.25
C ALA A 57 7.30 -6.75 -3.83
N ALA A 58 7.57 -5.68 -3.08
CA ALA A 58 7.02 -5.46 -1.74
C ALA A 58 5.49 -5.30 -1.76
N SER A 59 4.95 -4.60 -2.76
CA SER A 59 3.50 -4.48 -2.95
C SER A 59 2.86 -5.84 -3.17
N TYR A 60 3.44 -6.68 -4.02
CA TYR A 60 2.94 -8.03 -4.26
C TYR A 60 3.06 -8.91 -3.02
N ALA A 61 4.19 -8.84 -2.31
CA ALA A 61 4.41 -9.59 -1.07
C ALA A 61 3.35 -9.29 0.00
N SER A 62 2.83 -8.07 0.07
CA SER A 62 1.73 -7.71 1.00
C SER A 62 0.41 -8.46 0.74
N LEU A 63 0.24 -9.04 -0.45
CA LEU A 63 -0.91 -9.87 -0.82
C LEU A 63 -0.61 -11.38 -0.74
N MET A 64 0.66 -11.77 -0.60
CA MET A 64 1.05 -13.17 -0.68
C MET A 64 0.51 -13.94 0.52
N PRO A 65 -0.21 -15.07 0.30
CA PRO A 65 -0.48 -16.03 1.34
C PRO A 65 0.84 -16.53 1.96
N PRO A 66 0.83 -16.93 3.24
CA PRO A 66 2.05 -17.32 3.96
C PRO A 66 2.78 -18.54 3.36
N HIS A 67 2.11 -19.31 2.50
CA HIS A 67 2.66 -20.47 1.81
C HIS A 67 3.09 -20.19 0.37
N GLN A 68 2.91 -18.95 -0.12
CA GLN A 68 3.39 -18.54 -1.42
C GLN A 68 4.81 -18.01 -1.31
N LEU A 69 5.68 -18.41 -2.23
CA LEU A 69 7.10 -18.12 -2.23
C LEU A 69 7.49 -17.59 -3.62
N PHE A 70 8.50 -16.73 -3.69
CA PHE A 70 9.21 -16.51 -4.95
C PHE A 70 10.23 -17.64 -5.13
N SER A 71 10.17 -18.35 -6.26
CA SER A 71 11.23 -19.29 -6.66
C SER A 71 11.91 -18.81 -7.94
N HIS A 72 13.17 -19.21 -8.12
CA HIS A 72 14.02 -18.89 -9.26
C HIS A 72 14.29 -20.17 -10.07
#